data_AF-A0AA48K8E7-F1
#
_entry.id   AF-A0AA48K8E7-F1
#
_cell.length_a   1.000
_cell.length_b   1.000
_cell.length_c   1.000
_cell.angle_alpha   90.00
_cell.angle_beta   90.00
_cell.angle_gamma   90.00
#
_symmetry.space_group_name_H-M   'P 1'
#
loop_
_entity.id
_entity.type
_entity.pdbx_description
1 polymer ?
#
loop_
_entity_poly.entity_id
_entity_poly.type
_entity_poly.pdbx_seq_one_letter_code
_entity_poly.pdbx_strand_id
1 'polypeptide(L)'
;MRIAPLPLLLALPLVQCGHGVAERNARALDQIRTLRAELHATNRDAFDRFTNLQDYPEIRRAFGTESLDPGTPLGPHFQESLDQMLDLVLKKLAAEPDDAYFLNKAAKEVRRFGTWWRFQASLIQTRNDRLRDHFEKERDSYSTSGQERFRLGLEVLDEIVNVLREYERRVEACARRIEALDVKRGGW
;
A
#
# COMPACT_ATOMS: atom_id res chain seq x y z
N MET A 1 12.37 65.69 -14.23
CA MET A 1 12.74 64.36 -13.71
C MET A 1 11.48 63.52 -13.58
N ARG A 2 11.39 62.37 -14.25
CA ARG A 2 10.31 61.38 -14.05
C ARG A 2 10.73 60.50 -12.86
N ILE A 3 10.04 60.60 -11.72
CA ILE A 3 10.22 59.73 -10.56
C ILE A 3 9.31 58.53 -10.78
N ALA A 4 9.89 57.33 -10.94
CA ALA A 4 9.12 56.10 -10.96
C ALA A 4 8.47 55.90 -9.57
N PRO A 5 7.18 55.58 -9.48
CA PRO A 5 6.49 55.45 -8.21
C PRO A 5 7.10 54.28 -7.40
N LEU A 6 7.35 54.56 -6.12
CA LEU A 6 8.03 53.72 -5.13
C LEU A 6 7.24 52.49 -4.58
N PRO A 7 5.95 52.19 -4.89
CA PRO A 7 5.25 51.11 -4.18
C PRO A 7 5.56 49.69 -4.71
N LEU A 8 6.39 49.51 -5.75
CA LEU A 8 6.68 48.18 -6.32
C LEU A 8 7.83 47.41 -5.65
N LEU A 9 8.66 48.04 -4.81
CA LEU A 9 9.83 47.38 -4.20
C LEU A 9 9.53 46.66 -2.88
N LEU A 10 8.33 46.86 -2.30
CA LEU A 10 7.90 46.17 -1.08
C LEU A 10 7.17 44.83 -1.34
N ALA A 11 6.90 44.48 -2.61
CA ALA A 11 6.21 43.23 -2.97
C ALA A 11 7.16 42.02 -3.12
N LEU A 12 8.48 42.24 -3.26
CA LEU A 12 9.45 41.18 -3.56
C LEU A 12 9.72 40.15 -2.43
N PRO A 13 9.69 40.48 -1.12
CA PRO A 13 9.96 39.49 -0.08
C PRO A 13 8.80 38.51 0.16
N LEU A 14 7.55 38.96 -0.01
CA LEU A 14 6.36 38.13 0.24
C LEU A 14 6.15 37.06 -0.85
N VAL A 15 6.55 37.36 -2.09
CA VAL A 15 6.49 36.40 -3.21
C VAL A 15 7.52 35.28 -3.04
N GLN A 16 8.69 35.56 -2.45
CA GLN A 16 9.75 34.55 -2.25
C GLN A 16 9.41 33.55 -1.13
N CYS A 17 8.70 33.97 -0.07
CA CYS A 17 8.21 33.07 0.97
C CYS A 17 7.12 32.11 0.46
N GLY A 18 6.23 32.58 -0.43
CA GLY A 18 5.19 31.74 -1.04
C GLY A 18 5.74 30.69 -2.01
N HIS A 19 6.80 31.03 -2.77
CA HIS A 19 7.42 30.11 -3.74
C HIS A 19 8.05 28.88 -3.08
N GLY A 20 8.74 29.05 -1.94
CA GLY A 20 9.35 27.94 -1.22
C GLY A 20 8.33 26.98 -0.60
N VAL A 21 7.14 27.46 -0.24
CA VAL A 21 6.04 26.58 0.24
C VAL A 21 5.41 25.82 -0.94
N ALA A 22 5.15 26.49 -2.06
CA ALA A 22 4.59 25.87 -3.25
C ALA A 22 5.48 24.75 -3.83
N GLU A 23 6.80 24.98 -3.94
CA GLU A 23 7.74 23.97 -4.46
C GLU A 23 7.85 22.75 -3.53
N ARG A 24 7.87 22.96 -2.21
CA ARG A 24 7.89 21.86 -1.22
C ARG A 24 6.61 21.03 -1.29
N ASN A 25 5.46 21.68 -1.47
CA ASN A 25 4.17 21.00 -1.63
C ASN A 25 4.09 20.22 -2.94
N ALA A 26 4.57 20.80 -4.04
CA ALA A 26 4.66 20.12 -5.33
C ALA A 26 5.51 18.85 -5.25
N ARG A 27 6.70 18.93 -4.61
CA ARG A 27 7.56 17.76 -4.38
C ARG A 27 6.89 16.71 -3.49
N ALA A 28 6.19 17.12 -2.44
CA ALA A 28 5.45 16.21 -1.56
C ALA A 28 4.34 15.47 -2.32
N LEU A 29 3.57 16.20 -3.15
CA LEU A 29 2.54 15.64 -4.01
C LEU A 29 3.12 14.63 -5.01
N ASP A 30 4.25 14.94 -5.63
CA ASP A 30 4.92 14.02 -6.56
C ASP A 30 5.41 12.75 -5.86
N GLN A 31 5.96 12.85 -4.66
CA GLN A 31 6.34 11.68 -3.86
C GLN A 31 5.15 10.77 -3.52
N ILE A 32 3.99 11.36 -3.20
CA ILE A 32 2.76 10.59 -2.92
C ILE A 32 2.24 9.94 -4.21
N ARG A 33 2.31 10.61 -5.36
CA ARG A 33 1.94 10.04 -6.67
C ARG A 33 2.82 8.86 -7.06
N THR A 34 4.15 8.99 -6.94
CA THR A 34 5.09 7.88 -7.18
C THR A 34 4.77 6.70 -6.29
N LEU A 35 4.49 6.94 -5.01
CA LEU A 35 4.17 5.89 -4.05
C LEU A 35 2.82 5.22 -4.33
N ARG A 36 1.82 5.96 -4.81
CA ARG A 36 0.57 5.38 -5.31
C ARG A 36 0.85 4.41 -6.45
N ALA A 37 1.65 4.80 -7.43
CA ALA A 37 1.98 3.93 -8.56
C ALA A 37 2.72 2.65 -8.10
N GLU A 38 3.65 2.79 -7.16
CA GLU A 38 4.37 1.66 -6.56
C GLU A 38 3.45 0.71 -5.77
N LEU A 39 2.52 1.26 -4.98
CA LEU A 39 1.54 0.47 -4.23
C LEU A 39 0.58 -0.25 -5.18
N HIS A 40 0.10 0.42 -6.22
CA HIS A 40 -0.77 -0.17 -7.24
C HIS A 40 -0.09 -1.34 -7.96
N ALA A 41 1.17 -1.17 -8.37
CA ALA A 41 1.95 -2.25 -8.98
C ALA A 41 2.11 -3.45 -8.04
N THR A 42 2.50 -3.20 -6.78
CA THR A 42 2.70 -4.26 -5.77
C THR A 42 1.38 -5.01 -5.49
N ASN A 43 0.25 -4.31 -5.49
CA ASN A 43 -1.07 -4.90 -5.27
C ASN A 43 -1.52 -5.76 -6.46
N ARG A 44 -1.28 -5.30 -7.69
CA ARG A 44 -1.53 -6.09 -8.90
C ARG A 44 -0.71 -7.37 -8.88
N ASP A 45 0.58 -7.28 -8.56
CA ASP A 45 1.45 -8.46 -8.42
C ASP A 45 0.93 -9.46 -7.37
N ALA A 46 0.41 -8.96 -6.23
CA ALA A 46 -0.20 -9.81 -5.21
C ALA A 46 -1.45 -10.54 -5.74
N PHE A 47 -2.30 -9.81 -6.47
CA PHE A 47 -3.54 -10.34 -7.03
C PHE A 47 -3.29 -11.35 -8.14
N ASP A 48 -2.38 -11.05 -9.07
CA ASP A 48 -2.02 -11.96 -10.18
C ASP A 48 -1.49 -13.30 -9.64
N ARG A 49 -0.67 -13.26 -8.58
CA ARG A 49 -0.21 -14.48 -7.89
C ARG A 49 -1.33 -15.22 -7.19
N PHE A 50 -2.25 -14.49 -6.55
CA PHE A 50 -3.42 -15.08 -5.92
C PHE A 50 -4.34 -15.75 -6.94
N THR A 51 -4.55 -15.16 -8.12
CA THR A 51 -5.33 -15.80 -9.19
C THR A 51 -4.67 -17.08 -9.69
N ASN A 52 -3.33 -17.15 -9.72
CA ASN A 52 -2.60 -18.36 -10.09
C ASN A 52 -2.69 -19.47 -9.02
N LEU A 53 -3.11 -19.18 -7.77
CA LEU A 53 -3.39 -20.23 -6.79
C LEU A 53 -4.49 -21.20 -7.25
N GLN A 54 -5.33 -20.79 -8.20
CA GLN A 54 -6.37 -21.65 -8.77
C GLN A 54 -5.81 -22.86 -9.53
N ASP A 55 -4.55 -22.79 -9.99
CA ASP A 55 -3.87 -23.85 -10.74
C ASP A 55 -3.33 -24.98 -9.85
N TYR A 56 -3.43 -24.85 -8.52
CA TYR A 56 -2.96 -25.84 -7.54
C TYR A 56 -4.13 -26.48 -6.79
N PRO A 57 -4.86 -27.44 -7.40
CA PRO A 57 -6.06 -28.04 -6.83
C PRO A 57 -5.79 -28.78 -5.52
N GLU A 58 -4.57 -29.29 -5.32
CA GLU A 58 -4.15 -29.94 -4.07
C GLU A 58 -4.15 -28.97 -2.89
N ILE A 59 -3.67 -27.73 -3.09
CA ILE A 59 -3.74 -26.67 -2.09
C ILE A 59 -5.20 -26.36 -1.79
N ARG A 60 -6.05 -26.14 -2.81
CA ARG A 60 -7.48 -25.82 -2.61
C ARG A 60 -8.23 -26.90 -1.82
N ARG A 61 -7.94 -28.17 -2.10
CA ARG A 61 -8.55 -29.31 -1.38
C ARG A 61 -8.12 -29.32 0.09
N ALA A 62 -6.85 -29.01 0.38
CA ALA A 62 -6.33 -28.93 1.74
C ALA A 62 -6.70 -27.62 2.46
N PHE A 63 -6.93 -26.52 1.74
CA PHE A 63 -7.26 -25.19 2.26
C PHE A 63 -8.72 -25.07 2.75
N GLY A 64 -9.63 -25.90 2.25
CA GLY A 64 -11.07 -25.70 2.38
C GLY A 64 -11.56 -24.58 1.47
N THR A 65 -12.62 -24.84 0.70
CA THR A 65 -13.13 -23.97 -0.37
C THR A 65 -13.56 -22.57 0.07
N GLU A 66 -13.86 -22.35 1.35
CA GLU A 66 -14.50 -21.13 1.85
C GLU A 66 -13.57 -19.90 1.94
N SER A 67 -12.25 -20.05 1.76
CA SER A 67 -11.32 -18.96 2.09
C SER A 67 -10.39 -18.48 0.96
N LEU A 68 -10.52 -19.09 -0.22
CA LEU A 68 -9.84 -18.67 -1.46
C LEU A 68 -10.83 -18.20 -2.52
N ASP A 69 -12.11 -18.05 -2.16
CA ASP A 69 -13.11 -17.58 -3.13
C ASP A 69 -12.79 -16.13 -3.56
N PRO A 70 -13.01 -15.76 -4.83
CA PRO A 70 -12.80 -14.40 -5.30
C PRO A 70 -13.62 -13.33 -4.54
N GLY A 71 -14.65 -13.75 -3.80
CA GLY A 71 -15.47 -12.92 -2.91
C GLY A 71 -14.96 -12.76 -1.48
N THR A 72 -13.91 -13.49 -1.08
CA THR A 72 -13.18 -13.24 0.17
C THR A 72 -12.38 -11.92 0.02
N PRO A 73 -12.06 -11.18 1.10
CA PRO A 73 -11.60 -9.78 1.07
C PRO A 73 -10.35 -9.43 0.23
N LEU A 74 -9.73 -10.40 -0.42
CA LEU A 74 -8.60 -10.24 -1.35
C LEU A 74 -9.06 -9.88 -2.79
N GLY A 75 -10.37 -9.72 -3.02
CA GLY A 75 -10.95 -9.38 -4.32
C GLY A 75 -10.70 -7.94 -4.81
N PRO A 76 -11.03 -7.63 -6.08
CA PRO A 76 -10.76 -6.35 -6.75
C PRO A 76 -11.31 -5.11 -6.03
N HIS A 77 -12.39 -5.25 -5.25
CA HIS A 77 -12.98 -4.17 -4.45
C HIS A 77 -12.02 -3.57 -3.40
N PHE A 78 -11.04 -4.35 -2.92
CA PHE A 78 -10.07 -3.84 -1.95
C PHE A 78 -8.95 -3.04 -2.62
N GLN A 79 -8.62 -3.34 -3.88
CA GLN A 79 -7.69 -2.53 -4.68
C GLN A 79 -8.22 -1.12 -4.87
N GLU A 80 -9.51 -1.01 -5.19
CA GLU A 80 -10.20 0.26 -5.35
C GLU A 80 -10.20 1.10 -4.06
N SER A 81 -10.23 0.45 -2.89
CA SER A 81 -10.39 1.12 -1.60
C SER A 81 -9.16 1.93 -1.17
N LEU A 82 -7.93 1.39 -1.32
CA LEU A 82 -6.72 2.16 -0.99
C LEU A 82 -6.44 3.24 -2.04
N ASP A 83 -6.62 2.93 -3.32
CA ASP A 83 -6.40 3.89 -4.40
C ASP A 83 -7.32 5.09 -4.30
N GLN A 84 -8.61 4.86 -4.01
CA GLN A 84 -9.58 5.92 -3.75
C GLN A 84 -9.21 6.75 -2.52
N MET A 85 -8.69 6.12 -1.46
CA MET A 85 -8.21 6.82 -0.28
C MET A 85 -7.00 7.70 -0.60
N LEU A 86 -5.99 7.18 -1.30
CA LEU A 86 -4.81 7.96 -1.70
C LEU A 86 -5.20 9.10 -2.64
N ASP A 87 -6.16 8.88 -3.54
CA ASP A 87 -6.70 9.92 -4.41
C ASP A 87 -7.46 10.99 -3.62
N LEU A 88 -8.20 10.61 -2.58
CA LEU A 88 -8.82 11.57 -1.67
C LEU A 88 -7.77 12.42 -0.94
N VAL A 89 -6.69 11.78 -0.46
CA VAL A 89 -5.55 12.46 0.18
C VAL A 89 -4.88 13.44 -0.78
N LEU A 90 -4.61 13.02 -2.02
CA LEU A 90 -4.04 13.87 -3.05
C LEU A 90 -4.94 15.07 -3.40
N LYS A 91 -6.25 14.83 -3.58
CA LYS A 91 -7.23 15.89 -3.84
C LYS A 91 -7.30 16.91 -2.71
N LYS A 92 -7.32 16.42 -1.46
CA LYS A 92 -7.39 17.27 -0.27
C LYS A 92 -6.10 18.04 -0.04
N LEU A 93 -4.93 17.43 -0.22
CA LEU A 93 -3.64 18.12 -0.19
C LEU A 93 -3.53 19.23 -1.25
N ALA A 94 -4.11 19.01 -2.43
CA ALA A 94 -4.11 20.02 -3.49
C ALA A 94 -5.05 21.21 -3.16
N ALA A 95 -6.18 20.96 -2.51
CA ALA A 95 -7.17 21.97 -2.17
C ALA A 95 -6.84 22.74 -0.88
N GLU A 96 -6.36 22.03 0.14
CA GLU A 96 -6.17 22.51 1.50
C GLU A 96 -4.79 22.02 2.00
N PRO A 97 -3.69 22.57 1.44
CA PRO A 97 -2.35 22.06 1.68
C PRO A 97 -1.92 22.16 3.14
N ASP A 98 -2.57 23.01 3.95
CA ASP A 98 -2.18 23.39 5.32
C ASP A 98 -2.99 22.73 6.44
N ASP A 99 -3.90 21.79 6.12
CA ASP A 99 -4.71 21.11 7.13
C ASP A 99 -3.94 19.96 7.82
N ALA A 100 -3.22 20.32 8.90
CA ALA A 100 -2.49 19.38 9.77
C ALA A 100 -3.39 18.26 10.35
N TYR A 101 -4.63 18.60 10.68
CA TYR A 101 -5.60 17.63 11.21
C TYR A 101 -5.94 16.58 10.14
N PHE A 102 -6.16 17.02 8.90
CA PHE A 102 -6.37 16.13 7.77
C PHE A 102 -5.16 15.22 7.51
N LEU A 103 -3.93 15.75 7.53
CA LEU A 103 -2.72 14.96 7.29
C LEU A 103 -2.52 13.86 8.32
N ASN A 104 -2.72 14.18 9.61
CA ASN A 104 -2.64 13.19 10.68
C ASN A 104 -3.72 12.11 10.53
N LYS A 105 -4.96 12.51 10.20
CA LYS A 105 -6.06 11.57 9.94
C LYS A 105 -5.76 10.67 8.74
N ALA A 106 -5.25 11.22 7.65
CA ALA A 106 -4.86 10.49 6.45
C ALA A 106 -3.78 9.45 6.77
N ALA A 107 -2.71 9.84 7.48
CA ALA A 107 -1.65 8.91 7.88
C ALA A 107 -2.18 7.74 8.75
N LYS A 108 -3.10 8.03 9.68
CA LYS A 108 -3.76 7.00 10.51
C LYS A 108 -4.58 6.02 9.68
N GLU A 109 -5.39 6.51 8.75
CA GLU A 109 -6.18 5.64 7.87
C GLU A 109 -5.29 4.78 6.97
N VAL A 110 -4.22 5.36 6.41
CA VAL A 110 -3.21 4.61 5.64
C VAL A 110 -2.59 3.48 6.48
N ARG A 111 -2.20 3.75 7.73
CA ARG A 111 -1.71 2.69 8.66
C ARG A 111 -2.75 1.63 8.99
N ARG A 112 -4.02 2.01 9.12
CA ARG A 112 -5.11 1.06 9.35
C ARG A 112 -5.22 0.07 8.19
N PHE A 113 -5.10 0.55 6.96
CA PHE A 113 -5.01 -0.30 5.77
C PHE A 113 -3.79 -1.24 5.82
N GLY A 114 -2.60 -0.73 6.16
CA GLY A 114 -1.40 -1.55 6.29
C GLY A 114 -1.55 -2.65 7.36
N THR A 115 -2.13 -2.32 8.51
CA THR A 115 -2.39 -3.27 9.61
C THR A 115 -3.32 -4.40 9.19
N TRP A 116 -4.32 -4.10 8.37
CA TRP A 116 -5.22 -5.12 7.83
C TRP A 116 -4.47 -6.10 6.91
N TRP A 117 -3.58 -5.63 6.04
CA TRP A 117 -2.74 -6.49 5.20
C TRP A 117 -1.74 -7.34 6.01
N ARG A 118 -1.16 -6.78 7.07
CA ARG A 118 -0.34 -7.54 8.03
C ARG A 118 -1.12 -8.72 8.64
N PHE A 119 -2.39 -8.48 8.98
CA PHE A 119 -3.26 -9.52 9.50
C PHE A 119 -3.52 -10.61 8.45
N GLN A 120 -3.81 -10.24 7.20
CA GLN A 120 -3.96 -11.20 6.10
C GLN A 120 -2.69 -12.03 5.87
N ALA A 121 -1.52 -11.38 5.83
CA ALA A 121 -0.23 -12.06 5.69
C ALA A 121 0.00 -13.09 6.82
N SER A 122 -0.33 -12.72 8.05
CA SER A 122 -0.23 -13.62 9.22
C SER A 122 -1.18 -14.81 9.13
N LEU A 123 -2.42 -14.59 8.67
CA LEU A 123 -3.39 -15.65 8.46
C LEU A 123 -2.94 -16.63 7.37
N ILE A 124 -2.48 -16.12 6.23
CA ILE A 124 -1.98 -16.95 5.12
C ILE A 124 -0.76 -17.75 5.57
N GLN A 125 0.21 -17.12 6.26
CA GLN A 125 1.39 -17.82 6.79
C GLN A 125 0.99 -18.96 7.73
N THR A 126 0.13 -18.68 8.71
CA THR A 126 -0.31 -19.70 9.69
C THR A 126 -0.96 -20.90 8.99
N ARG A 127 -1.70 -20.65 7.90
CA ARG A 127 -2.30 -21.71 7.10
C ARG A 127 -1.27 -22.44 6.25
N ASN A 128 -0.32 -21.72 5.65
CA ASN A 128 0.76 -22.31 4.88
C ASN A 128 1.59 -23.26 5.73
N ASP A 129 1.90 -22.88 6.97
CA ASP A 129 2.63 -23.70 7.94
C ASP A 129 1.86 -25.01 8.23
N ARG A 130 0.53 -24.92 8.46
CA ARG A 130 -0.32 -26.10 8.67
C ARG A 130 -0.37 -27.01 7.44
N LEU A 131 -0.37 -26.45 6.23
CA LEU A 131 -0.37 -27.23 4.99
C LEU A 131 0.98 -27.90 4.75
N ARG A 132 2.07 -27.26 5.15
CA ARG A 132 3.40 -27.87 5.12
C ARG A 132 3.47 -29.06 6.07
N ASP A 133 2.95 -28.92 7.29
CA ASP A 133 2.85 -30.02 8.25
C ASP A 133 1.96 -31.16 7.72
N HIS A 134 0.84 -30.83 7.08
CA HIS A 134 -0.05 -31.78 6.43
C HIS A 134 0.66 -32.53 5.30
N PHE A 135 1.32 -31.79 4.40
CA PHE A 135 2.04 -32.34 3.28
C PHE A 135 3.16 -33.28 3.70
N GLU A 136 3.93 -32.93 4.74
CA GLU A 136 5.02 -33.80 5.21
C GLU A 136 4.48 -35.13 5.78
N LYS A 137 3.32 -35.10 6.45
CA LYS A 137 2.67 -36.32 6.99
C LYS A 137 2.06 -37.19 5.89
N GLU A 138 1.50 -36.58 4.86
CA GLU A 138 0.79 -37.28 3.78
C GLU A 138 1.61 -37.41 2.49
N ARG A 139 2.89 -37.02 2.49
CA ARG A 139 3.72 -36.91 1.28
C ARG A 139 3.67 -38.15 0.41
N ASP A 140 3.85 -39.31 1.03
CA ASP A 140 3.93 -40.60 0.34
C ASP A 140 2.57 -41.09 -0.19
N SER A 141 1.47 -40.45 0.23
CA SER A 141 0.13 -40.70 -0.32
C SER A 141 -0.13 -39.98 -1.65
N TYR A 142 0.66 -38.96 -1.97
CA TYR A 142 0.58 -38.23 -3.23
C TYR A 142 1.46 -38.88 -4.30
N SER A 143 1.00 -38.84 -5.55
CA SER A 143 1.88 -39.14 -6.69
C SER A 143 3.01 -38.12 -6.79
N THR A 144 4.13 -38.45 -7.46
CA THR A 144 5.25 -37.52 -7.66
C THR A 144 4.81 -36.18 -8.27
N SER A 145 3.88 -36.20 -9.24
CA SER A 145 3.35 -34.97 -9.83
C SER A 145 2.42 -34.20 -8.89
N GLY A 146 1.70 -34.89 -7.99
CA GLY A 146 0.91 -34.27 -6.93
C GLY A 146 1.79 -33.62 -5.86
N GLN A 147 2.89 -34.28 -5.47
CA GLN A 147 3.87 -33.74 -4.53
C GLN A 147 4.48 -32.44 -5.06
N GLU A 148 4.87 -32.42 -6.33
CA GLU A 148 5.46 -31.23 -6.95
C GLU A 148 4.46 -30.07 -7.05
N ARG A 149 3.21 -30.33 -7.47
CA ARG A 149 2.17 -29.28 -7.48
C ARG A 149 1.87 -28.74 -6.09
N PHE A 150 1.84 -29.60 -5.06
CA PHE A 150 1.64 -29.17 -3.68
C PHE A 150 2.79 -28.27 -3.22
N ARG A 151 4.04 -28.67 -3.48
CA ARG A 151 5.24 -27.87 -3.15
C ARG A 151 5.22 -26.51 -3.83
N LEU A 152 4.96 -26.45 -5.14
CA LEU A 152 4.84 -25.20 -5.88
C LEU A 152 3.71 -24.32 -5.31
N GLY A 153 2.58 -24.91 -4.94
CA GLY A 153 1.49 -24.19 -4.29
C GLY A 153 1.88 -23.58 -2.94
N LEU A 154 2.66 -24.29 -2.11
CA LEU A 154 3.21 -23.76 -0.86
C LEU A 154 4.19 -22.59 -1.11
N GLU A 155 5.00 -22.67 -2.17
CA GLU A 155 5.92 -21.60 -2.58
C GLU A 155 5.16 -20.34 -3.02
N VAL A 156 4.10 -20.48 -3.82
CA VAL A 156 3.23 -19.36 -4.20
C VAL A 156 2.60 -18.69 -2.97
N LEU A 157 2.19 -19.46 -1.97
CA LEU A 157 1.67 -18.90 -0.72
C LEU A 157 2.73 -18.12 0.07
N ASP A 158 3.97 -18.62 0.13
CA ASP A 158 5.10 -17.88 0.75
C ASP A 158 5.39 -16.58 0.00
N GLU A 159 5.36 -16.61 -1.33
CA GLU A 159 5.51 -15.42 -2.17
C GLU A 159 4.41 -14.39 -1.91
N ILE A 160 3.15 -14.83 -1.82
CA ILE A 160 2.02 -13.95 -1.47
C ILE A 160 2.25 -13.29 -0.12
N VAL A 161 2.65 -14.05 0.91
CA VAL A 161 2.97 -13.48 2.24
C VAL A 161 4.07 -12.43 2.13
N ASN A 162 5.13 -12.70 1.36
CA ASN A 162 6.22 -11.75 1.14
C ASN A 162 5.74 -10.46 0.47
N VAL A 163 4.87 -10.56 -0.55
CA VAL A 163 4.29 -9.38 -1.22
C VAL A 163 3.39 -8.59 -0.26
N LEU A 164 2.58 -9.25 0.56
CA LEU A 164 1.71 -8.55 1.53
C LEU A 164 2.51 -7.81 2.61
N ARG A 165 3.61 -8.39 3.09
CA ARG A 165 4.54 -7.71 4.01
C ARG A 165 5.27 -6.55 3.33
N GLU A 166 5.62 -6.72 2.05
CA GLU A 166 6.22 -5.66 1.26
C GLU A 166 5.28 -4.47 1.09
N TYR A 167 4.02 -4.78 0.79
CA TYR A 167 2.97 -3.80 0.68
C TYR A 167 2.77 -3.05 2.00
N GLU A 168 2.68 -3.77 3.12
CA GLU A 168 2.60 -3.19 4.46
C GLU A 168 3.77 -2.22 4.73
N ARG A 169 5.00 -2.63 4.40
CA ARG A 169 6.21 -1.79 4.54
C ARG A 169 6.11 -0.50 3.74
N ARG A 170 5.60 -0.55 2.50
CA ARG A 170 5.40 0.62 1.64
C ARG A 170 4.28 1.52 2.14
N VAL A 171 3.20 0.94 2.66
CA VAL A 171 2.09 1.68 3.29
C VAL A 171 2.55 2.42 4.54
N GLU A 172 3.36 1.80 5.40
CA GLU A 172 3.93 2.47 6.57
C GLU A 172 4.88 3.61 6.16
N ALA A 173 5.71 3.39 5.12
CA ALA A 173 6.54 4.46 4.56
C ALA A 173 5.70 5.63 4.01
N CYS A 174 4.53 5.36 3.42
CA CYS A 174 3.55 6.37 3.01
C CYS A 174 3.08 7.21 4.18
N ALA A 175 2.58 6.55 5.23
CA ALA A 175 2.07 7.22 6.42
C ALA A 175 3.14 8.14 7.06
N ARG A 176 4.38 7.65 7.20
CA ARG A 176 5.49 8.46 7.74
C ARG A 176 5.82 9.68 6.88
N ARG A 177 5.73 9.56 5.55
CA ARG A 177 5.94 10.70 4.64
C ARG A 177 4.84 11.73 4.78
N ILE A 178 3.58 11.31 4.91
CA ILE A 178 2.44 12.20 5.16
C ILE A 178 2.62 12.93 6.50
N GLU A 179 3.02 12.22 7.57
CA GLU A 179 3.30 12.82 8.88
C GLU A 179 4.46 13.84 8.84
N ALA A 180 5.49 13.59 8.04
CA ALA A 180 6.60 14.53 7.91
C ALA A 180 6.20 15.86 7.24
N LEU A 181 5.05 15.92 6.56
CA LEU A 181 4.49 17.17 6.03
C LEU A 181 3.91 18.06 7.15
N ASP A 182 3.49 17.47 8.26
CA ASP A 182 2.97 18.16 9.46
C ASP A 182 4.09 18.87 10.25
N VAL A 183 5.17 18.13 10.55
CA VAL A 183 6.25 18.57 11.47
C VAL A 183 7.03 19.80 10.99
N LYS A 184 7.09 20.06 9.68
CA LYS A 184 7.88 21.20 9.14
C LYS A 184 7.16 22.54 9.18
N ARG A 185 5.94 22.62 9.71
CA ARG A 185 5.13 23.86 9.71
C ARG A 185 4.77 24.42 11.10
N GLY A 186 4.84 23.63 12.17
CA GLY A 186 4.57 24.07 13.54
C GLY A 186 5.76 24.70 14.30
N GLY A 187 6.86 24.99 13.62
CA GLY A 187 8.12 25.46 14.21
C GLY A 187 8.48 26.93 13.95
N TRP A 188 7.51 27.76 13.56
CA TRP A 188 7.66 29.22 13.41
C TRP A 188 6.60 29.92 14.25
#